data_AF-A0A965VB07-F1
#
_entry.id   AF-A0A965VB07-F1
#
_cell.length_a   1.000
_cell.length_b   1.000
_cell.length_c   1.000
_cell.angle_alpha   90.00
_cell.angle_beta   90.00
_cell.angle_gamma   90.00
#
_symmetry.space_group_name_H-M   'P 1'
#
loop_
_entity.id
_entity.type
_entity.pdbx_description
1 polymer ?
#
loop_
_entity_poly.entity_id
_entity_poly.type
_entity_poly.pdbx_seq_one_letter_code
_entity_poly.pdbx_strand_id
1 'polypeptide(L)' 'MTDFDPNGVGIANGNIFGFPCTEEDADIVIIPIPWDATASYGKGTSNGPKIILDASTQLDFFHP' A
#
# COMPACT_ATOMS: atom_id res chain seq x y z
N MET A 1 -5.34 8.32 -17.00
CA MET A 1 -5.63 8.69 -15.59
C MET A 1 -6.92 9.51 -15.52
N THR A 2 -8.09 8.96 -15.85
CA THR A 2 -9.33 9.77 -15.94
C THR A 2 -10.46 9.29 -15.04
N ASP A 3 -10.20 8.37 -14.10
CA ASP A 3 -11.25 7.82 -13.23
C ASP A 3 -10.77 7.56 -11.79
N PHE A 4 -9.84 8.38 -11.29
CA PHE A 4 -9.53 8.40 -9.85
C PHE A 4 -10.52 9.32 -9.14
N ASP A 5 -11.41 8.75 -8.32
CA ASP A 5 -12.24 9.50 -7.39
C ASP A 5 -11.58 9.52 -6.01
N PRO A 6 -11.02 10.66 -5.54
CA PRO A 6 -10.38 10.75 -4.23
C PRO A 6 -11.34 10.55 -3.04
N ASN A 7 -12.66 10.65 -3.28
CA ASN A 7 -13.69 10.37 -2.27
C ASN A 7 -14.30 8.96 -2.44
N GLY A 8 -13.87 8.24 -3.47
CA GLY A 8 -14.29 6.87 -3.75
C GLY A 8 -13.58 5.87 -2.86
N VAL A 9 -14.10 4.65 -2.82
CA VAL A 9 -13.44 3.52 -2.15
C VAL A 9 -12.11 3.19 -2.83
N GLY A 10 -11.05 3.02 -2.03
CA GLY A 10 -9.75 2.61 -2.53
C GLY A 10 -9.82 1.27 -3.27
N ILE A 11 -9.32 1.24 -4.50
CA ILE A 11 -9.30 0.04 -5.34
C ILE A 11 -8.04 -0.76 -5.03
N ALA A 12 -8.18 -2.06 -4.76
CA ALA A 12 -7.06 -2.99 -4.56
C ALA A 12 -6.34 -3.31 -5.89
N ASN A 13 -5.68 -2.31 -6.47
CA ASN A 13 -5.00 -2.39 -7.76
C ASN A 13 -3.52 -2.85 -7.65
N GLY A 14 -3.05 -3.16 -6.44
CA GLY A 14 -1.67 -3.56 -6.16
C GLY A 14 -0.74 -2.42 -5.75
N ASN A 15 -1.16 -1.17 -5.93
CA ASN A 15 -0.45 -0.01 -5.40
C ASN A 15 -0.88 0.27 -3.96
N ILE A 16 0.04 0.85 -3.18
CA ILE A 16 -0.28 1.31 -1.84
C ILE A 16 -1.36 2.40 -1.90
N PHE A 17 -2.35 2.30 -1.02
CA PHE A 17 -3.53 3.16 -0.95
C PHE A 17 -4.45 3.09 -2.19
N GLY A 18 -4.19 2.19 -3.14
CA GLY A 18 -5.00 2.08 -4.36
C GLY A 18 -4.81 3.23 -5.35
N PHE A 19 -3.71 3.98 -5.26
CA PHE A 19 -3.44 5.07 -6.21
C PHE A 19 -3.22 4.53 -7.63
N PRO A 20 -3.80 5.15 -8.67
CA PRO A 20 -3.64 4.72 -10.06
C PRO A 20 -2.42 5.39 -10.71
N CYS A 21 -1.25 5.25 -10.08
CA CYS A 21 0.03 5.70 -10.62
C CYS A 21 0.87 4.53 -11.13
N THR A 22 1.81 4.84 -12.01
CA THR A 22 2.88 3.94 -12.47
C THR A 22 4.16 4.23 -11.65
N GLU A 23 5.17 3.39 -11.80
CA GLU A 23 6.48 3.64 -11.17
C GLU A 23 7.15 4.89 -11.75
N GLU A 24 6.99 5.11 -13.06
CA GLU A 24 7.63 6.22 -13.79
C GLU A 24 7.06 7.60 -13.41
N ASP A 25 5.76 7.65 -13.10
CA ASP A 25 5.06 8.90 -12.77
C ASP A 25 5.02 9.18 -11.25
N ALA A 26 5.56 8.29 -10.41
CA ALA A 26 5.46 8.40 -8.95
C ALA A 26 6.57 9.28 -8.36
N ASP A 27 6.19 10.25 -7.52
CA ASP A 27 7.14 11.05 -6.72
C ASP A 27 7.85 10.20 -5.64
N ILE A 28 7.18 9.15 -5.16
CA ILE A 28 7.67 8.25 -4.11
C ILE A 28 7.37 6.81 -4.50
N VAL A 29 8.42 5.98 -4.51
CA VAL A 29 8.32 4.52 -4.70
C VAL A 29 8.58 3.83 -3.36
N ILE A 30 7.65 2.96 -2.95
CA ILE A 30 7.76 2.17 -1.72
C ILE A 30 8.12 0.73 -2.09
N ILE A 31 9.28 0.26 -1.62
CA ILE A 31 9.75 -1.10 -1.88
C ILE A 31 9.53 -1.96 -0.62
N PRO A 32 8.55 -2.89 -0.63
CA PRO A 32 8.31 -3.76 0.50
C PRO A 32 9.39 -4.85 0.61
N ILE A 33 9.95 -5.06 1.80
CA ILE A 33 10.92 -6.12 2.06
C ILE A 33 10.32 -7.12 3.07
N PRO A 34 9.69 -8.22 2.60
CA PRO A 34 9.07 -9.22 3.47
C PRO A 34 10.12 -10.14 4.11
N TRP A 35 10.86 -9.62 5.08
CA TRP A 35 11.99 -10.31 5.70
C TRP A 35 11.92 -10.34 7.22
N ASP A 36 12.10 -11.52 7.81
CA ASP A 36 12.25 -11.71 9.25
C ASP A 36 13.20 -12.86 9.61
N ALA A 37 14.15 -13.18 8.73
CA ALA A 37 15.03 -14.34 8.89
C ALA A 37 15.90 -14.29 10.16
N THR A 38 16.22 -13.08 10.65
CA THR A 38 17.05 -12.85 11.85
C THR A 38 16.22 -12.74 13.14
N ALA A 39 14.89 -12.82 13.08
CA ALA A 39 14.05 -12.77 14.26
C ALA A 39 14.24 -14.05 15.10
N SER A 40 14.78 -13.90 16.31
CA SER A 40 15.05 -15.01 17.24
C SER A 40 13.80 -15.49 17.98
N TYR A 41 12.77 -14.65 18.08
CA TYR A 41 11.46 -14.96 18.67
C TYR A 41 10.37 -14.10 18.02
N GLY A 42 9.12 -14.55 18.01
CA GLY A 42 7.98 -13.77 17.50
C GLY A 42 8.06 -13.46 16.00
N LYS A 43 8.25 -14.49 15.17
CA LYS A 43 8.23 -14.35 13.70
C LYS A 43 6.90 -13.85 13.15
N GLY A 44 6.93 -13.32 11.94
CA GLY A 44 5.75 -12.89 11.19
C GLY A 44 5.83 -11.48 10.63
N THR A 45 6.87 -10.70 10.94
CA THR A 45 7.03 -9.34 10.38
C THR A 45 7.23 -9.35 8.87
N SER A 46 7.70 -10.46 8.29
CA SER A 46 7.74 -10.68 6.84
C SER A 46 6.36 -10.64 6.18
N ASN A 47 5.28 -10.90 6.93
CA ASN A 47 3.91 -10.73 6.42
C ASN A 47 3.45 -9.26 6.42
N GLY A 48 4.13 -8.38 7.16
CA GLY A 48 3.77 -6.99 7.35
C GLY A 48 3.49 -6.24 6.04
N PRO A 49 4.36 -6.30 5.02
CA PRO A 49 4.13 -5.58 3.79
C PRO A 49 2.82 -5.95 3.08
N LYS A 50 2.44 -7.23 3.08
CA LYS A 50 1.16 -7.67 2.51
C LYS A 50 -0.02 -7.12 3.31
N ILE A 51 0.05 -7.19 4.63
CA ILE A 51 -1.03 -6.69 5.50
C ILE A 51 -1.20 -5.17 5.36
N ILE A 52 -0.09 -4.42 5.23
CA ILE A 52 -0.12 -2.99 4.97
C ILE A 52 -0.82 -2.71 3.64
N LEU A 53 -0.43 -3.41 2.56
CA LEU A 53 -1.06 -3.24 1.25
C LEU A 53 -2.56 -3.54 1.30
N ASP A 54 -2.95 -4.67 1.89
CA ASP A 54 -4.35 -5.11 1.98
C ASP A 54 -5.22 -4.13 2.81
N ALA A 55 -4.65 -3.53 3.87
CA ALA A 55 -5.36 -2.56 4.71
C ALA A 55 -5.37 -1.13 4.14
N SER A 56 -4.42 -0.80 3.25
CA SER A 56 -4.17 0.56 2.79
C SER A 56 -5.33 1.21 2.04
N THR A 57 -6.24 0.42 1.47
CA THR A 57 -7.40 0.90 0.70
C THR A 57 -8.51 1.51 1.55
N GLN A 58 -8.42 1.41 2.89
CA GLN A 58 -9.42 1.90 3.82
C GLN A 58 -9.22 3.37 4.26
N LEU A 59 -8.25 4.08 3.68
CA LEU A 59 -7.98 5.48 4.02
C LEU A 59 -8.87 6.44 3.24
N ASP A 60 -9.42 7.44 3.93
CA ASP A 60 -10.05 8.61 3.31
C ASP A 60 -8.98 9.66 2.99
N PHE A 61 -8.87 10.07 1.72
CA PHE A 61 -7.85 11.04 1.29
C PHE A 61 -8.25 12.50 1.57
N PHE A 62 -9.53 12.75 1.78
CA PHE A 62 -10.07 14.07 2.08
C PHE A 62 -10.92 14.03 3.36
N HIS A 63 -10.63 14.95 4.28
CA HIS A 63 -11.50 15.28 5.40
C HIS A 63 -11.97 16.74 5.20
N PRO A 64 -13.29 17.03 5.29
CA PRO A 64 -13.82 18.37 5.10
C PRO A 64 -13.37 19.37 6.18
#